data_AF-A0A7Z9DV95-F1
#
_entry.id   AF-A0A7Z9DV95-F1
#
_cell.length_a   1.000
_cell.length_b   1.000
_cell.length_c   1.000
_cell.angle_alpha   90.00
_cell.angle_beta   90.00
_cell.angle_gamma   90.00
#
_symmetry.space_group_name_H-M   'P 1'
#
loop_
_entity.id
_entity.type
_entity.pdbx_description
1 polymer ?
#
loop_
_entity_poly.entity_id
_entity_poly.type
_entity_poly.pdbx_seq_one_letter_code
_entity_poly.pdbx_strand_id
1 'polypeptide(L)'
;METRLQQLIQKLEDLVEEETESSDHPWITRTLLEQLFHQEYGSTLENILQDYGYLDLKTFLRTSNIFAIYETPIPHKFYIALLRKTVPGYRQSSSSNQSMFYTVKRPWKVDRCLIKDLQNEGYLPTDTSKQKNISDRSNYPDQIISKDDFKRALIEIVKAKRFVDFDELNREFYKIYNQSIRGFRLKLFPDLKLIDILQTIPELKLEKIQNTLQITL
;
A
#
# COMPACT_ATOMS: atom_id res chain seq x y z
N MET A 1 17.52 28.00 10.57
CA MET A 1 16.33 27.30 10.02
C MET A 1 16.34 25.83 10.43
N GLU A 2 17.48 25.14 10.36
CA GLU A 2 17.66 23.73 10.80
C GLU A 2 17.24 23.45 12.26
N THR A 3 17.49 24.38 13.19
CA THR A 3 17.15 24.19 14.61
C THR A 3 15.66 24.07 14.90
N ARG A 4 14.80 24.79 14.16
CA ARG A 4 13.35 24.72 14.35
C ARG A 4 12.74 23.46 13.75
N LEU A 5 13.29 22.98 12.64
CA LEU A 5 12.87 21.73 12.01
C LEU A 5 13.23 20.53 12.90
N GLN A 6 14.45 20.53 13.45
CA GLN A 6 14.87 19.51 14.42
C GLN A 6 13.99 19.52 15.67
N GLN A 7 13.60 20.69 16.17
CA GLN A 7 12.64 20.78 17.27
C GLN A 7 11.27 20.19 16.93
N LEU A 8 10.76 20.43 15.72
CA LEU A 8 9.50 19.82 15.28
C LEU A 8 9.61 18.29 15.21
N ILE A 9 10.71 17.79 14.65
CA ILE A 9 10.98 16.34 14.59
C ILE A 9 11.04 15.74 15.99
N GLN A 10 11.76 16.37 16.92
CA GLN A 10 11.87 15.89 18.31
C GLN A 10 10.50 15.84 18.98
N LYS A 11 9.70 16.90 18.87
CA LYS A 11 8.35 16.93 19.45
C LYS A 11 7.45 15.82 18.91
N LEU A 12 7.55 15.52 17.62
CA LEU A 12 6.81 14.42 17.01
C LEU A 12 7.34 13.06 17.45
N GLU A 13 8.65 12.94 17.68
CA GLU A 13 9.24 11.73 18.25
C GLU A 13 8.73 11.50 19.67
N ASP A 14 8.72 12.53 20.52
CA ASP A 14 8.25 12.48 21.90
C ASP A 14 6.77 12.08 21.95
N LEU A 15 5.91 12.73 21.14
CA LEU A 15 4.48 12.39 21.05
C LEU A 15 4.23 10.93 20.63
N VAL A 16 4.96 10.44 19.62
CA VAL A 16 4.83 9.05 19.18
C VAL A 16 5.39 8.11 20.25
N GLU A 17 6.47 8.49 20.93
CA GLU A 17 7.08 7.70 21.99
C GLU A 17 6.12 7.51 23.17
N GLU A 18 5.59 8.61 23.72
CA GLU A 18 4.69 8.62 24.88
C GLU A 18 3.43 7.77 24.62
N GLU A 19 2.79 7.97 23.47
CA GLU A 19 1.58 7.22 23.10
C GLU A 19 1.87 5.72 22.92
N THR A 20 3.07 5.35 22.49
CA THR A 20 3.47 3.96 22.23
C THR A 20 4.30 3.33 23.34
N GLU A 21 4.55 4.03 24.45
CA GLU A 21 5.32 3.51 25.58
C GLU A 21 4.47 2.62 26.50
N SER A 22 3.19 2.98 26.66
CA SER A 22 2.21 2.23 27.44
C SER A 22 1.41 1.21 26.60
N SER A 23 1.53 1.28 25.27
CA SER A 23 0.84 0.41 24.34
C SER A 23 1.69 -0.81 23.98
N ASP A 24 1.08 -1.99 23.92
CA ASP A 24 1.70 -3.18 23.31
C ASP A 24 1.94 -3.02 21.80
N HIS A 25 1.53 -1.87 21.23
CA HIS A 25 1.58 -1.61 19.81
C HIS A 25 2.43 -0.38 19.46
N PRO A 26 3.45 -0.50 18.59
CA PRO A 26 4.37 0.61 18.28
C PRO A 26 3.81 1.61 17.25
N TRP A 27 2.57 1.44 16.79
CA TRP A 27 2.00 2.26 15.72
C TRP A 27 0.83 3.10 16.21
N ILE A 28 0.77 4.33 15.70
CA ILE A 28 -0.35 5.25 15.88
C ILE A 28 -0.90 5.67 14.52
N THR A 29 -2.15 6.12 14.47
CA THR A 29 -2.73 6.64 13.22
C THR A 29 -2.28 8.08 12.98
N ARG A 30 -2.27 8.51 11.71
CA ARG A 30 -2.12 9.93 11.34
C ARG A 30 -3.06 10.83 12.14
N THR A 31 -4.34 10.48 12.21
CA THR A 31 -5.37 11.27 12.88
C THR A 31 -5.07 11.41 14.38
N LEU A 32 -4.61 10.35 15.03
CA LEU A 32 -4.23 10.41 16.45
C LEU A 32 -3.03 11.34 16.65
N LEU A 33 -1.99 11.25 15.81
CA LEU A 33 -0.84 12.17 15.91
C LEU A 33 -1.25 13.64 15.71
N GLU A 34 -2.13 13.92 14.76
CA GLU A 34 -2.66 15.28 14.54
C GLU A 34 -3.47 15.78 15.74
N GLN A 35 -4.27 14.91 16.37
CA GLN A 35 -5.03 15.24 17.58
C GLN A 35 -4.11 15.54 18.76
N LEU A 36 -3.13 14.66 19.03
CA LEU A 36 -2.17 14.83 20.12
C LEU A 36 -1.38 16.13 19.95
N PHE A 37 -0.89 16.39 18.74
CA PHE A 37 -0.15 17.62 18.47
C PHE A 37 -1.01 18.88 18.63
N HIS A 38 -2.25 18.85 18.15
CA HIS A 38 -3.17 19.97 18.34
C HIS A 38 -3.50 20.20 19.81
N GLN A 39 -3.67 19.14 20.60
CA GLN A 39 -3.91 19.23 22.04
C GLN A 39 -2.74 19.87 22.78
N GLU A 40 -1.51 19.50 22.43
CA GLU A 40 -0.31 19.97 23.13
C GLU A 40 0.12 21.39 22.69
N TYR A 41 0.03 21.69 21.39
CA TYR A 41 0.58 22.93 20.81
C TYR A 41 -0.46 23.93 20.31
N GLY A 42 -1.75 23.58 20.32
CA GLY A 42 -2.85 24.47 19.93
C GLY A 42 -2.87 24.84 18.44
N SER A 43 -2.14 24.12 17.59
CA SER A 43 -2.06 24.36 16.15
C SER A 43 -2.15 23.05 15.38
N THR A 44 -2.59 23.10 14.12
CA THR A 44 -2.61 21.93 13.26
C THR A 44 -1.23 21.66 12.69
N LEU A 45 -0.91 20.38 12.55
CA LEU A 45 0.37 19.95 11.97
C LEU A 45 0.56 20.50 10.55
N GLU A 46 -0.52 20.53 9.78
CA GLU A 46 -0.54 20.96 8.39
C GLU A 46 -0.15 22.42 8.23
N ASN A 47 -0.62 23.30 9.12
CA ASN A 47 -0.26 24.72 9.10
C ASN A 47 1.25 24.90 9.35
N ILE A 48 1.79 24.19 10.34
CA ILE A 48 3.20 24.28 10.68
C ILE A 48 4.08 23.71 9.54
N LEU A 49 3.67 22.61 8.93
CA LEU A 49 4.41 22.02 7.81
C LEU A 49 4.45 22.93 6.58
N GLN A 50 3.37 23.66 6.30
CA GLN A 50 3.32 24.65 5.23
C GLN A 50 4.31 25.80 5.47
N ASP A 51 4.47 26.26 6.71
CA ASP A 51 5.47 27.28 7.07
C ASP A 51 6.92 26.81 6.79
N TYR A 52 7.16 25.50 6.78
CA TYR A 52 8.44 24.89 6.44
C TYR A 52 8.54 24.42 4.98
N GLY A 53 7.52 24.68 4.14
CA GLY A 53 7.51 24.31 2.72
C GLY A 53 7.22 22.83 2.44
N TYR A 54 6.72 22.08 3.43
CA TYR A 54 6.29 20.70 3.24
C TYR A 54 4.81 20.64 2.85
N LEU A 55 4.53 19.99 1.72
CA LEU A 55 3.16 19.86 1.19
C LEU A 55 2.30 18.87 1.97
N ASP A 56 2.93 17.85 2.57
CA ASP A 56 2.22 16.82 3.32
C ASP A 56 3.10 16.20 4.41
N LEU A 57 2.44 15.76 5.49
CA LEU A 57 3.07 15.11 6.64
C LEU A 57 3.82 13.84 6.27
N LYS A 58 3.31 13.06 5.33
CA LYS A 58 3.91 11.78 4.95
C LYS A 58 5.30 11.98 4.34
N THR A 59 5.44 12.99 3.48
CA THR A 59 6.69 13.42 2.86
C THR A 59 7.66 13.94 3.92
N PHE A 60 7.18 14.75 4.86
CA PHE A 60 7.99 15.24 5.97
C PHE A 60 8.55 14.09 6.85
N LEU A 61 7.70 13.17 7.30
CA LEU A 61 8.12 12.03 8.14
C LEU A 61 9.11 11.11 7.41
N ARG A 62 8.97 10.96 6.09
CA ARG A 62 9.93 10.20 5.26
C ARG A 62 11.31 10.84 5.23
N THR A 63 11.39 12.17 5.27
CA THR A 63 12.68 12.87 5.21
C THR A 63 13.47 12.78 6.51
N SER A 64 12.82 12.52 7.65
CA SER A 64 13.51 12.53 8.94
C SER A 64 14.30 11.24 9.23
N ASN A 65 14.03 10.12 8.54
CA ASN A 65 14.58 8.79 8.82
C ASN A 65 14.40 8.29 10.28
N ILE A 66 13.54 8.94 11.07
CA ILE A 66 13.22 8.58 12.46
C ILE A 66 11.94 7.76 12.52
N PHE A 67 11.01 8.04 11.61
CA PHE A 67 9.70 7.41 11.59
C PHE A 67 9.62 6.28 10.57
N ALA A 68 8.93 5.21 10.94
CA ALA A 68 8.41 4.20 10.04
C ALA A 68 6.98 4.55 9.65
N ILE A 69 6.64 4.36 8.38
CA ILE A 69 5.30 4.61 7.85
C ILE A 69 4.74 3.30 7.28
N TYR A 70 3.56 2.93 7.75
CA TYR A 70 2.78 1.85 7.19
C TYR A 70 1.62 2.42 6.37
N GLU A 71 1.67 2.17 5.05
CA GLU A 71 0.68 2.67 4.12
C GLU A 71 -0.57 1.79 4.11
N THR A 72 -1.75 2.42 4.10
CA THR A 72 -3.00 1.73 3.77
C THR A 72 -3.43 2.05 2.33
N PRO A 73 -4.40 1.31 1.76
CA PRO A 73 -4.97 1.63 0.45
C PRO A 73 -5.60 3.03 0.35
N ILE A 74 -5.92 3.67 1.47
CA ILE A 74 -6.44 5.03 1.53
C ILE A 74 -5.27 5.98 1.81
N PRO A 75 -4.88 6.88 0.88
CA PRO A 75 -3.65 7.68 1.00
C PRO A 75 -3.51 8.51 2.28
N HIS A 76 -4.63 8.97 2.84
CA HIS A 76 -4.68 9.79 4.06
C HIS A 76 -4.77 8.96 5.34
N LYS A 77 -5.04 7.66 5.24
CA LYS A 77 -4.99 6.74 6.38
C LYS A 77 -3.66 6.00 6.32
N PHE A 78 -2.73 6.38 7.18
CA PHE A 78 -1.49 5.66 7.35
C PHE A 78 -1.13 5.62 8.83
N TYR A 79 -0.32 4.63 9.18
CA TYR A 79 0.16 4.46 10.53
C TYR A 79 1.62 4.90 10.61
N ILE A 80 1.98 5.44 11.77
CA ILE A 80 3.25 6.07 12.07
C ILE A 80 3.81 5.35 13.29
N ALA A 81 5.10 5.03 13.25
CA ALA A 81 5.81 4.44 14.37
C ALA A 81 7.22 4.99 14.42
N LEU A 82 7.90 4.85 15.56
CA LEU A 82 9.34 5.06 15.60
C LEU A 82 10.05 3.90 14.90
N LEU A 83 11.00 4.22 14.02
CA LEU A 83 11.74 3.21 13.26
C LEU A 83 12.48 2.24 14.19
N ARG A 84 13.02 2.75 15.30
CA ARG A 84 13.69 1.95 16.35
C ARG A 84 12.77 0.94 17.04
N LYS A 85 11.46 1.23 17.15
CA LYS A 85 10.47 0.33 17.76
C LYS A 85 9.95 -0.73 16.77
N THR A 86 10.18 -0.56 15.46
CA THR A 86 9.64 -1.45 14.41
C THR A 86 10.68 -2.34 13.73
N VAL A 87 11.97 -2.00 13.83
CA VAL A 87 13.06 -2.75 13.20
C VAL A 87 13.97 -3.36 14.27
N PRO A 88 13.95 -4.70 14.45
CA PRO A 88 14.84 -5.38 15.39
C PRO A 88 16.32 -5.13 15.04
N GLY A 89 17.11 -4.69 16.02
CA GLY A 89 18.54 -4.42 15.84
C GLY A 89 18.88 -3.04 15.27
N TYR A 90 17.90 -2.17 15.07
CA TYR A 90 18.15 -0.78 14.66
C TYR A 90 18.78 0.01 15.83
N ARG A 91 20.11 0.11 15.83
CA ARG A 91 20.83 1.11 16.62
C ARG A 91 20.96 2.35 15.74
N GLN A 92 20.48 3.50 16.19
CA GLN A 92 20.74 4.79 15.57
C GLN A 92 22.26 4.97 15.45
N SER A 93 22.83 4.59 14.30
CA SER A 93 24.22 4.87 13.98
C SER A 93 24.24 6.27 13.39
N SER A 94 24.84 7.21 14.10
CA SER A 94 24.93 8.64 13.75
C SER A 94 25.79 8.91 12.50
N SER A 95 26.07 7.90 11.68
CA SER A 95 27.09 7.96 10.63
C SER A 95 26.89 6.90 9.53
N SER A 96 25.72 6.87 8.90
CA SER A 96 25.66 6.29 7.55
C SER A 96 24.63 6.99 6.68
N ASN A 97 25.08 7.47 5.52
CA ASN A 97 24.27 8.01 4.42
C ASN A 97 23.42 6.92 3.74
N GLN A 98 22.85 5.99 4.51
CA GLN A 98 21.91 4.99 4.03
C GLN A 98 20.53 5.39 4.52
N SER A 99 19.76 6.06 3.66
CA SER A 99 18.33 6.22 3.87
C SER A 99 17.66 4.84 3.79
N MET A 100 17.65 4.10 4.89
CA MET A 100 16.89 2.87 5.01
C MET A 100 15.41 3.23 5.14
N PHE A 101 14.77 3.43 4.00
CA PHE A 101 13.32 3.56 3.92
C PHE A 101 12.68 2.21 4.26
N TYR A 102 12.13 2.07 5.46
CA TYR A 102 11.33 0.90 5.83
C TYR A 102 9.84 1.19 5.63
N THR A 103 9.34 0.87 4.43
CA THR A 103 7.90 0.78 4.18
C THR A 103 7.46 -0.66 4.42
N VAL A 104 6.66 -0.89 5.46
CA VAL A 104 6.06 -2.20 5.72
C VAL A 104 5.06 -2.50 4.61
N LYS A 105 5.46 -3.32 3.62
CA LYS A 105 4.63 -3.68 2.45
C LYS A 105 3.59 -4.79 2.73
N ARG A 106 3.55 -5.38 3.94
CA ARG A 106 2.73 -6.56 4.25
C ARG A 106 2.00 -6.41 5.60
N PRO A 107 0.69 -6.12 5.60
CA PRO A 107 -0.16 -5.93 6.79
C PRO A 107 -0.04 -7.04 7.84
N TRP A 108 -0.01 -8.30 7.40
CA TRP A 108 -0.13 -9.47 8.29
C TRP A 108 1.18 -9.89 8.98
N LYS A 109 2.29 -9.24 8.65
CA LYS A 109 3.61 -9.54 9.27
C LYS A 109 3.88 -8.70 10.51
N VAL A 110 3.04 -7.70 10.79
CA VAL A 110 3.19 -6.80 11.92
C VAL A 110 1.96 -6.95 12.78
N ASP A 111 2.10 -7.86 13.75
CA ASP A 111 1.21 -8.09 14.89
C ASP A 111 -0.25 -8.52 14.69
N ARG A 112 -0.69 -9.47 15.53
CA ARG A 112 -2.09 -9.92 15.56
C ARG A 112 -3.03 -8.87 16.18
N CYS A 113 -2.48 -7.90 16.91
CA CYS A 113 -3.26 -6.81 17.54
C CYS A 113 -3.77 -5.79 16.51
N LEU A 114 -2.98 -5.46 15.48
CA LEU A 114 -3.41 -4.59 14.36
C LEU A 114 -4.64 -5.11 13.63
N ILE A 115 -4.79 -6.43 13.54
CA ILE A 115 -5.93 -7.06 12.87
C ILE A 115 -7.24 -6.75 13.61
N LYS A 116 -7.21 -6.65 14.94
CA LYS A 116 -8.40 -6.33 15.75
C LYS A 116 -8.78 -4.86 15.64
N ASP A 117 -7.81 -3.96 15.61
CA ASP A 117 -8.07 -2.53 15.47
C ASP A 117 -8.59 -2.19 14.06
N LEU A 118 -8.07 -2.87 13.03
CA LEU A 118 -8.63 -2.81 11.67
C LEU A 118 -10.07 -3.35 11.61
N GLN A 119 -10.38 -4.45 12.33
CA GLN A 119 -11.75 -4.99 12.43
C GLN A 119 -12.74 -3.99 13.04
N ASN A 120 -12.32 -3.26 14.06
CA ASN A 120 -13.13 -2.26 14.74
C ASN A 120 -13.40 -1.02 13.86
N GLU A 121 -12.50 -0.69 12.93
CA GLU A 121 -12.70 0.37 11.92
C GLU A 121 -13.51 -0.08 10.69
N GLY A 122 -14.14 -1.26 10.75
CA GLY A 122 -14.98 -1.79 9.67
C GLY A 122 -14.22 -2.56 8.59
N TYR A 123 -12.92 -2.80 8.76
CA TYR A 123 -12.17 -3.75 7.94
C TYR A 123 -12.42 -5.18 8.43
N LEU A 124 -13.50 -5.79 7.93
CA LEU A 124 -13.67 -7.24 8.07
C LEU A 124 -12.44 -7.93 7.42
N PRO A 125 -11.74 -8.84 8.12
CA PRO A 125 -10.91 -9.80 7.42
C PRO A 125 -11.83 -10.47 6.40
N THR A 126 -11.42 -10.52 5.14
CA THR A 126 -12.10 -11.39 4.20
C THR A 126 -11.94 -12.81 4.71
N ASP A 127 -12.96 -13.28 5.43
CA ASP A 127 -13.20 -14.68 5.68
C ASP A 127 -13.10 -15.39 4.34
N THR A 128 -12.08 -16.22 4.19
CA THR A 128 -11.85 -17.10 3.04
C THR A 128 -12.88 -18.23 2.94
N SER A 129 -14.13 -18.01 3.35
CA SER A 129 -15.16 -19.04 3.27
C SER A 129 -16.58 -18.47 3.28
N LYS A 130 -16.93 -17.64 2.30
CA LYS A 130 -18.31 -17.62 1.80
C LYS A 130 -18.29 -17.57 0.28
N GLN A 131 -18.53 -18.74 -0.31
CA GLN A 131 -18.95 -18.90 -1.70
C GLN A 131 -20.08 -17.90 -1.96
N LYS A 132 -19.77 -16.83 -2.70
CA LYS A 132 -20.79 -16.09 -3.44
C LYS A 132 -20.73 -16.57 -4.88
N ASN A 133 -21.80 -17.24 -5.25
CA ASN A 133 -22.14 -17.68 -6.60
C ASN A 133 -21.77 -16.59 -7.62
N ILE A 134 -20.85 -16.91 -8.53
CA ILE A 134 -20.66 -16.20 -9.78
C ILE A 134 -21.04 -17.21 -10.86
N SER A 135 -22.28 -17.08 -11.31
CA SER A 135 -22.78 -17.62 -12.57
C SER A 135 -21.84 -17.24 -13.71
N ASP A 136 -21.55 -18.21 -14.58
CA ASP A 136 -20.66 -18.18 -15.77
C ASP A 136 -19.15 -18.24 -15.53
N ARG A 137 -18.69 -19.38 -15.02
CA ARG A 137 -17.27 -19.80 -15.08
C ARG A 137 -16.88 -20.64 -16.31
N SER A 138 -17.81 -20.94 -17.23
CA SER A 138 -17.62 -21.92 -18.30
C SER A 138 -16.50 -21.58 -19.30
N ASN A 139 -16.08 -20.33 -19.40
CA ASN A 139 -15.08 -19.88 -20.39
C ASN A 139 -13.69 -19.58 -19.80
N TYR A 140 -13.50 -19.70 -18.49
CA TYR A 140 -12.20 -19.46 -17.85
C TYR A 140 -11.45 -20.79 -17.67
N PRO A 141 -10.13 -20.85 -17.91
CA PRO A 141 -9.36 -22.00 -17.48
C PRO A 141 -9.45 -22.13 -15.95
N ASP A 142 -9.76 -23.32 -15.44
CA ASP A 142 -9.91 -23.56 -14.00
C ASP A 142 -8.60 -23.31 -13.22
N GLN A 143 -7.46 -23.49 -13.90
CA GLN A 143 -6.13 -23.24 -13.36
C GLN A 143 -5.21 -22.68 -14.45
N ILE A 144 -4.39 -21.70 -14.09
CA ILE A 144 -3.37 -21.14 -14.98
C ILE A 144 -2.07 -21.90 -14.74
N ILE A 145 -1.78 -22.85 -15.62
CA ILE A 145 -0.60 -23.73 -15.52
C ILE A 145 0.45 -23.33 -16.54
N SER A 146 0.03 -22.85 -17.71
CA SER A 146 0.90 -22.44 -18.81
C SER A 146 0.83 -20.93 -19.11
N LYS A 147 1.79 -20.49 -19.93
CA LYS A 147 1.82 -19.14 -20.50
C LYS A 147 0.58 -18.82 -21.34
N ASP A 148 0.06 -19.82 -22.05
CA ASP A 148 -1.09 -19.66 -22.93
C ASP A 148 -2.40 -19.61 -22.15
N ASP A 149 -2.51 -20.36 -21.04
CA ASP A 149 -3.65 -20.26 -20.12
C ASP A 149 -3.75 -18.86 -19.52
N PHE A 150 -2.60 -18.27 -19.18
CA PHE A 150 -2.53 -16.90 -18.67
C PHE A 150 -2.98 -15.89 -19.73
N LYS A 151 -2.52 -16.04 -20.98
CA LYS A 151 -2.97 -15.16 -22.08
C LYS A 151 -4.47 -15.32 -22.36
N ARG A 152 -4.98 -16.55 -22.41
CA ARG A 152 -6.41 -16.84 -22.62
C ARG A 152 -7.27 -16.27 -21.49
N ALA A 153 -6.83 -16.37 -20.25
CA ALA A 153 -7.53 -15.77 -19.10
C ALA A 153 -7.65 -14.24 -19.25
N LEU A 154 -6.58 -13.56 -19.69
CA LEU A 154 -6.61 -12.11 -19.92
C LEU A 154 -7.59 -11.74 -21.06
N ILE A 155 -7.60 -12.50 -22.16
CA ILE A 155 -8.53 -12.29 -23.28
C ILE A 155 -9.99 -12.43 -22.81
N GLU A 156 -10.32 -13.49 -22.09
CA GLU A 156 -11.71 -13.74 -21.66
C GLU A 156 -12.20 -12.67 -20.66
N ILE A 157 -11.32 -12.13 -19.81
CA ILE A 157 -11.65 -11.00 -18.93
C ILE A 157 -11.98 -9.74 -19.74
N VAL A 158 -11.17 -9.43 -20.77
CA VAL A 158 -11.40 -8.25 -21.63
C VAL A 158 -12.67 -8.43 -22.46
N LYS A 159 -12.89 -9.64 -22.98
CA LYS A 159 -14.09 -10.01 -23.76
C LYS A 159 -15.38 -9.86 -22.97
N ALA A 160 -15.37 -10.21 -21.68
CA ALA A 160 -16.54 -10.07 -20.81
C ALA A 160 -16.94 -8.61 -20.56
N LYS A 161 -16.02 -7.64 -20.71
CA LYS A 161 -16.24 -6.24 -20.34
C LYS A 161 -16.15 -5.23 -21.48
N ARG A 162 -15.80 -5.65 -22.70
CA ARG A 162 -15.60 -4.83 -23.92
C ARG A 162 -14.44 -3.81 -23.84
N PHE A 163 -14.24 -3.17 -22.68
CA PHE A 163 -13.09 -2.33 -22.37
C PHE A 163 -12.68 -2.55 -20.91
N VAL A 164 -11.38 -2.58 -20.63
CA VAL A 164 -10.86 -2.81 -19.27
C VAL A 164 -9.58 -1.99 -19.08
N ASP A 165 -9.46 -1.24 -17.99
CA ASP A 165 -8.19 -0.62 -17.58
C ASP A 165 -7.33 -1.60 -16.76
N PHE A 166 -6.07 -1.25 -16.48
CA PHE A 166 -5.18 -2.16 -15.74
C PHE A 166 -5.66 -2.51 -14.32
N ASP A 167 -6.26 -1.55 -13.61
CA ASP A 167 -6.71 -1.77 -12.24
C ASP A 167 -7.94 -2.68 -12.23
N GLU A 168 -8.85 -2.49 -13.19
CA GLU A 168 -10.01 -3.34 -13.39
C GLU A 168 -9.62 -4.74 -13.87
N LEU A 169 -8.64 -4.87 -14.78
CA LEU A 169 -8.11 -6.15 -15.22
C LEU A 169 -7.57 -6.95 -14.03
N ASN A 170 -6.77 -6.30 -13.16
CA ASN A 170 -6.23 -6.93 -11.97
C ASN A 170 -7.32 -7.32 -10.96
N ARG A 171 -8.36 -6.48 -10.81
CA ARG A 171 -9.51 -6.77 -9.94
C ARG A 171 -10.32 -7.96 -10.43
N GLU A 172 -10.67 -8.01 -11.71
CA GLU A 172 -11.46 -9.12 -12.27
C GLU A 172 -10.65 -10.42 -12.28
N PHE A 173 -9.37 -10.37 -12.63
CA PHE A 173 -8.49 -11.53 -12.54
C PHE A 173 -8.39 -12.06 -11.11
N TYR A 174 -8.25 -11.17 -10.11
CA TYR A 174 -8.24 -11.58 -8.71
C TYR A 174 -9.56 -12.23 -8.27
N LYS A 175 -10.71 -11.72 -8.72
CA LYS A 175 -12.02 -12.34 -8.42
C LYS A 175 -12.14 -13.76 -8.96
N ILE A 176 -11.56 -14.04 -10.12
CA ILE A 176 -11.65 -15.35 -10.77
C ILE A 176 -10.66 -16.33 -10.14
N TYR A 177 -9.39 -15.91 -10.00
CA TYR A 177 -8.26 -16.79 -9.65
C TYR A 177 -7.79 -16.67 -8.21
N ASN A 178 -8.37 -15.76 -7.42
CA ASN A 178 -7.95 -15.44 -6.05
C ASN A 178 -6.45 -15.13 -5.90
N GLN A 179 -5.85 -14.61 -6.97
CA GLN A 179 -4.43 -14.30 -7.02
C GLN A 179 -4.21 -13.13 -7.99
N SER A 180 -3.26 -12.26 -7.67
CA SER A 180 -2.96 -11.10 -8.54
C SER A 180 -2.33 -11.54 -9.86
N ILE A 181 -2.58 -10.77 -10.92
CA ILE A 181 -1.91 -10.94 -12.22
C ILE A 181 -0.39 -10.95 -12.07
N ARG A 182 0.13 -10.08 -11.19
CA ARG A 182 1.56 -9.99 -10.86
C ARG A 182 2.13 -11.32 -10.39
N GLY A 183 1.39 -12.09 -9.59
CA GLY A 183 1.83 -13.40 -9.09
C GLY A 183 2.08 -14.40 -10.22
N PHE A 184 1.10 -14.55 -11.13
CA PHE A 184 1.25 -15.42 -12.29
C PHE A 184 2.27 -14.90 -13.29
N ARG A 185 2.28 -13.58 -13.53
CA ARG A 185 3.26 -12.92 -14.39
C ARG A 185 4.68 -13.18 -13.91
N LEU A 186 4.98 -13.07 -12.61
CA LEU A 186 6.32 -13.35 -12.08
C LEU A 186 6.73 -14.82 -12.25
N LYS A 187 5.78 -15.75 -12.17
CA LYS A 187 6.02 -17.18 -12.29
C LYS A 187 6.22 -17.65 -13.74
N LEU A 188 5.42 -17.11 -14.66
CA LEU A 188 5.39 -17.53 -16.07
C LEU A 188 6.26 -16.64 -16.97
N PHE A 189 6.39 -15.36 -16.63
CA PHE A 189 7.11 -14.34 -17.39
C PHE A 189 7.96 -13.47 -16.43
N PRO A 190 9.04 -14.03 -15.87
CA PRO A 190 9.86 -13.33 -14.88
C PRO A 190 10.45 -12.03 -15.43
N ASP A 191 10.78 -11.99 -16.73
CA ASP A 191 11.51 -10.89 -17.36
C ASP A 191 10.63 -9.90 -18.14
N LEU A 192 9.32 -10.18 -18.30
CA LEU A 192 8.42 -9.31 -19.05
C LEU A 192 7.50 -8.52 -18.13
N LYS A 193 7.22 -7.26 -18.48
CA LYS A 193 6.17 -6.49 -17.83
C LYS A 193 4.81 -6.95 -18.37
N LEU A 194 3.75 -6.70 -17.59
CA LEU A 194 2.40 -7.08 -18.00
C LEU A 194 1.99 -6.40 -19.32
N ILE A 195 2.41 -5.15 -19.52
CA ILE A 195 2.16 -4.43 -20.77
C ILE A 195 2.82 -5.11 -21.97
N ASP A 196 4.06 -5.58 -21.83
CA ASP A 196 4.79 -6.29 -22.90
C ASP A 196 4.08 -7.62 -23.22
N ILE A 197 3.58 -8.32 -22.18
CA ILE A 197 2.81 -9.56 -22.36
C ILE A 197 1.50 -9.28 -23.10
N LEU A 198 0.76 -8.24 -22.71
CA LEU A 198 -0.48 -7.84 -23.37
C LEU A 198 -0.25 -7.46 -24.84
N GLN A 199 0.86 -6.79 -25.15
CA GLN A 199 1.26 -6.48 -26.53
C GLN A 199 1.62 -7.74 -27.35
N THR A 200 1.95 -8.87 -26.70
CA THR A 200 2.18 -10.15 -27.39
C THR A 200 0.89 -10.93 -27.66
N ILE A 201 -0.29 -10.40 -27.30
CA ILE A 201 -1.59 -11.01 -27.53
C ILE A 201 -2.23 -10.29 -28.72
N PRO A 202 -2.30 -10.91 -29.91
CA PRO A 202 -2.78 -10.25 -31.12
C PRO A 202 -4.26 -9.84 -31.06
N GLU A 203 -5.04 -10.48 -30.20
CA GLU A 203 -6.45 -10.17 -29.97
C GLU A 203 -6.68 -8.95 -29.07
N LEU A 204 -5.62 -8.36 -28.49
CA LEU A 204 -5.75 -7.21 -27.60
C LEU A 204 -5.18 -5.94 -28.22
N LYS A 205 -5.95 -4.86 -28.12
CA LYS A 205 -5.53 -3.50 -28.46
C LYS A 205 -5.29 -2.71 -27.19
N LEU A 206 -4.13 -2.07 -27.11
CA LEU A 206 -3.73 -1.23 -26.00
C LEU A 206 -3.78 0.22 -26.46
N GLU A 207 -4.74 0.99 -25.97
CA GLU A 207 -4.88 2.41 -26.27
C GLU A 207 -4.58 3.24 -25.03
N LYS A 208 -3.76 4.28 -25.19
CA LYS A 208 -3.51 5.25 -24.12
C LYS A 208 -4.50 6.39 -24.26
N ILE A 209 -5.50 6.44 -23.39
CA ILE A 209 -6.51 7.49 -23.37
C ILE A 209 -6.28 8.35 -22.11
N GLN A 210 -5.97 9.63 -22.32
CA GLN A 210 -5.58 10.56 -21.26
C GLN A 210 -4.35 10.02 -20.48
N ASN A 211 -4.56 9.54 -19.25
CA ASN A 211 -3.55 9.01 -18.33
C ASN A 211 -3.76 7.53 -17.98
N THR A 212 -4.76 6.87 -18.55
CA THR A 212 -5.04 5.45 -18.32
C THR A 212 -4.78 4.65 -19.60
N LEU A 213 -4.29 3.43 -19.42
CA LEU A 213 -4.11 2.50 -20.52
C LEU A 213 -5.31 1.57 -20.54
N GLN A 214 -6.07 1.64 -21.63
CA GLN A 214 -7.24 0.83 -21.87
C GLN A 214 -6.87 -0.37 -22.74
N ILE A 215 -7.49 -1.50 -22.42
CA ILE A 215 -7.31 -2.77 -23.10
C ILE A 215 -8.68 -3.15 -23.69
N THR A 216 -8.69 -3.33 -25.00
CA THR A 216 -9.87 -3.72 -25.79
C THR A 216 -9.53 -4.91 -26.68
N LEU A 217 -10.54 -5.49 -27.35
CA LEU A 217 -10.36 -6.49 -28.41
C LEU A 217 -10.19 -5.82 -29.79
#